data_AF-A0A6S7LVV7-F1
#
_entry.id   AF-A0A6S7LVV7-F1
#
_cell.length_a   1.000
_cell.length_b   1.000
_cell.length_c   1.000
_cell.angle_alpha   90.00
_cell.angle_beta   90.00
_cell.angle_gamma   90.00
#
_symmetry.space_group_name_H-M   'P 1'
#
loop_
_entity.id
_entity.type
_entity.pdbx_description
1 polymer ?
#
loop_
_entity_poly.entity_id
_entity_poly.type
_entity_poly.pdbx_seq_one_letter_code
_entity_poly.pdbx_strand_id
1 'polypeptide(L)'
;MPVALKTDHKPLVSALEKASDTATPFQRRHLSFVSQFSKDIAHQPGSTNVIADALSRSDPVDFLIDDEEVDDDDDDVLASIFSVSNCSPKDFLASQVADSSLMKWIDHHLNDDSSPFSP
;
A
#
# COMPACT_ATOMS: atom_id res chain seq x y z
N MET A 1 17.81 1.57 -13.31
CA MET A 1 18.29 1.31 -11.93
C MET A 1 17.33 0.32 -11.30
N PRO A 2 17.80 -0.70 -10.56
CA PRO A 2 16.90 -1.54 -9.76
C PRO A 2 16.23 -0.68 -8.69
N VAL A 3 14.94 -0.90 -8.46
CA VAL A 3 14.15 -0.20 -7.42
C VAL A 3 14.25 -1.03 -6.14
N ALA A 4 14.59 -0.44 -5.00
CA ALA A 4 14.58 -1.13 -3.70
C ALA A 4 13.18 -1.06 -3.07
N LEU A 5 12.59 -2.20 -2.74
CA LEU A 5 11.26 -2.31 -2.13
C LEU A 5 11.40 -2.55 -0.62
N LYS A 6 10.83 -1.66 0.19
CA LYS A 6 10.75 -1.82 1.64
C LYS A 6 9.31 -2.15 2.04
N THR A 7 9.12 -3.22 2.81
CA THR A 7 7.80 -3.67 3.28
C THR A 7 7.90 -4.24 4.68
N ASP A 8 6.85 -4.14 5.47
CA ASP A 8 6.72 -4.82 6.76
C ASP A 8 6.22 -6.26 6.64
N HIS A 9 5.93 -6.73 5.42
CA HIS A 9 5.42 -8.08 5.18
C HIS A 9 6.55 -9.13 5.09
N LYS A 10 7.07 -9.57 6.24
CA LYS A 10 8.11 -10.63 6.36
C LYS A 10 7.89 -11.86 5.47
N PRO A 11 6.68 -12.45 5.41
CA PRO A 11 6.44 -13.63 4.57
C PRO A 11 6.63 -13.36 3.08
N LEU A 12 6.40 -12.12 2.62
CA LEU A 12 6.55 -11.76 1.20
C LEU A 12 8.03 -11.69 0.81
N VAL A 13 8.85 -11.06 1.66
CA VAL A 13 10.32 -11.03 1.49
C VAL A 13 10.85 -12.45 1.39
N SER A 14 10.47 -13.30 2.35
CA SER A 14 10.88 -14.70 2.37
C SER A 14 10.40 -15.49 1.15
N ALA A 15 9.21 -15.17 0.62
CA ALA A 15 8.64 -15.85 -0.55
C ALA A 15 9.29 -15.43 -1.87
N LEU A 16 9.83 -14.21 -1.95
CA LEU A 16 10.58 -13.74 -3.13
C LEU A 16 12.03 -14.25 -3.13
N GLU A 17 12.65 -14.34 -1.94
CA GLU A 17 14.03 -14.85 -1.76
C GLU A 17 14.11 -16.36 -1.99
N LYS A 18 13.11 -17.11 -1.53
CA LYS A 18 13.06 -18.56 -1.69
C LYS A 18 12.42 -18.88 -3.03
N ALA A 19 13.10 -19.63 -3.90
CA ALA A 19 12.47 -20.27 -5.05
C ALA A 19 11.35 -21.17 -4.52
N SER A 20 10.10 -20.71 -4.65
CA SER A 20 8.98 -21.18 -3.84
C SER A 20 8.51 -22.58 -4.28
N ASP A 21 9.21 -23.61 -3.80
CA ASP A 21 8.87 -25.01 -4.09
C ASP A 21 7.52 -25.40 -3.44
N THR A 22 7.17 -24.74 -2.33
CA THR A 22 5.92 -24.97 -1.59
C THR A 22 4.77 -24.03 -1.96
N ALA A 23 4.98 -23.01 -2.80
CA ALA A 23 3.91 -22.10 -3.18
C ALA A 23 2.99 -22.71 -4.24
N THR A 24 1.71 -22.35 -4.16
CA THR A 24 0.72 -22.76 -5.17
C THR A 24 1.06 -22.14 -6.53
N PRO A 25 0.58 -22.73 -7.65
CA PRO A 25 0.80 -22.16 -8.99
C PRO A 25 0.38 -20.69 -9.10
N PHE A 26 -0.72 -20.31 -8.45
CA PHE A 26 -1.19 -18.92 -8.40
C PHE A 26 -0.23 -18.01 -7.63
N GLN A 27 0.18 -18.40 -6.42
CA GLN A 27 1.15 -17.63 -5.63
C GLN A 27 2.45 -17.45 -6.41
N ARG A 28 2.94 -18.50 -7.06
CA ARG A 28 4.16 -18.45 -7.88
C ARG A 28 4.03 -17.49 -9.06
N ARG A 29 2.87 -17.43 -9.73
CA ARG A 29 2.62 -16.46 -10.81
C ARG A 29 2.65 -15.02 -10.29
N HIS A 30 2.06 -14.75 -9.13
CA HIS A 30 2.08 -13.43 -8.51
C HIS A 30 3.50 -13.03 -8.08
N LEU A 31 4.23 -13.93 -7.41
CA LEU A 31 5.62 -13.70 -7.03
C LEU A 31 6.52 -13.46 -8.24
N SER A 32 6.32 -14.24 -9.32
CA SER A 32 7.03 -14.05 -10.59
C SER A 32 6.73 -12.68 -11.20
N PHE A 33 5.47 -12.24 -11.19
CA PHE A 33 5.09 -10.90 -11.64
C PHE A 33 5.77 -9.80 -10.84
N VAL A 34 5.72 -9.85 -9.50
CA VAL A 34 6.40 -8.85 -8.64
C VAL A 34 7.91 -8.83 -8.88
N SER A 35 8.53 -10.01 -9.05
CA SER A 35 9.99 -10.15 -9.26
C SER A 35 10.52 -9.53 -10.57
N GLN A 36 9.64 -9.22 -11.52
CA GLN A 36 10.02 -8.53 -12.77
C GLN A 36 10.38 -7.07 -12.53
N PHE A 37 9.80 -6.44 -11.50
CA PHE A 37 9.99 -5.01 -11.22
C PHE A 37 11.15 -4.78 -10.25
N SER A 38 11.25 -5.61 -9.21
CA SER A 38 12.33 -5.53 -8.24
C SER A 38 12.68 -6.92 -7.70
N LYS A 39 13.98 -7.14 -7.51
CA LYS A 39 14.52 -8.29 -6.78
C LYS A 39 15.12 -7.88 -5.42
N ASP A 40 15.25 -6.58 -5.20
CA ASP A 40 15.81 -6.03 -3.97
C ASP A 40 14.64 -5.65 -3.07
N ILE A 41 14.17 -6.63 -2.29
CA ILE A 41 13.09 -6.47 -1.34
C ILE A 41 13.64 -6.68 0.07
N ALA A 42 13.40 -5.71 0.96
CA ALA A 42 13.88 -5.74 2.34
C ALA A 42 12.73 -5.57 3.31
N HIS A 43 12.77 -6.34 4.40
CA HIS A 43 11.81 -6.17 5.48
C HIS A 43 12.16 -4.94 6.32
N GLN A 44 11.21 -4.02 6.47
CA GLN A 44 11.27 -2.88 7.37
C GLN A 44 10.18 -3.01 8.45
N PRO A 45 10.49 -2.90 9.76
CA PRO A 45 9.48 -2.99 10.80
C PRO A 45 8.35 -1.97 10.61
N GLY A 46 7.10 -2.38 10.84
CA GLY A 46 5.93 -1.49 10.71
C GLY A 46 6.04 -0.19 11.53
N SER A 47 6.70 -0.23 12.69
CA SER A 47 6.98 0.97 13.52
C SER A 47 7.83 2.03 12.82
N THR A 48 8.60 1.64 11.80
CA THR A 48 9.41 2.54 10.98
C THR A 48 8.75 2.82 9.63
N ASN A 49 7.74 2.05 9.24
CA ASN A 49 6.99 2.20 7.98
C ASN A 49 5.77 3.11 8.16
N VAL A 50 5.89 4.13 9.01
CA VAL A 50 4.78 5.01 9.45
C VAL A 50 4.10 5.71 8.27
N ILE A 51 4.88 6.17 7.30
CA ILE A 51 4.33 6.88 6.13
C ILE A 51 3.44 5.95 5.29
N ALA A 52 3.92 4.74 4.98
CA ALA A 52 3.14 3.80 4.17
C ALA A 52 1.93 3.26 4.93
N ASP A 53 2.07 3.00 6.24
CA ASP A 53 0.98 2.60 7.12
C ASP A 53 -0.11 3.68 7.18
N ALA A 54 0.26 4.95 7.42
CA ALA A 54 -0.68 6.08 7.42
C ALA A 54 -1.38 6.27 6.06
N LEU A 55 -0.66 6.09 4.95
CA LEU A 55 -1.26 6.15 3.61
C LEU A 55 -2.17 4.96 3.30
N SER A 56 -1.92 3.80 3.90
CA SER A 56 -2.75 2.60 3.72
C SER A 56 -4.03 2.61 4.54
N ARG A 57 -4.07 3.41 5.62
CA ARG A 57 -5.19 3.53 6.56
C ARG A 57 -6.21 4.59 6.17
N SER A 58 -5.93 5.44 5.19
CA SER A 58 -6.92 6.40 4.70
C SER A 58 -8.19 5.61 4.34
N ASP A 59 -9.32 5.99 4.94
CA ASP A 59 -10.56 5.23 4.85
C ASP A 59 -10.84 4.86 3.38
N PRO A 60 -10.90 3.56 3.03
CA PRO A 60 -11.63 3.18 1.83
C PRO A 60 -13.06 3.57 2.13
N VAL A 61 -13.51 4.67 1.50
CA VAL A 61 -14.88 5.18 1.59
C VAL A 61 -15.83 3.98 1.55
N ASP A 62 -16.63 3.83 2.60
CA ASP A 62 -17.39 2.62 2.92
C ASP A 62 -17.94 1.96 1.66
N PHE A 63 -17.51 0.73 1.38
CA PHE A 63 -18.20 -0.15 0.44
C PHE A 63 -19.54 -0.56 1.07
N LEU A 64 -20.49 0.37 1.14
CA LEU A 64 -21.90 0.06 1.29
C LEU A 64 -22.38 -0.50 -0.05
N ILE A 65 -21.94 -1.72 -0.36
CA ILE A 65 -22.72 -2.59 -1.23
C ILE A 65 -23.77 -3.15 -0.28
N ASP A 66 -24.90 -2.45 -0.16
CA ASP A 66 -26.11 -3.12 0.33
C ASP A 66 -26.30 -4.35 -0.58
N ASP A 67 -26.62 -5.51 0.01
CA ASP A 67 -26.83 -6.79 -0.68
C ASP A 67 -28.07 -6.75 -1.62
N GLU A 68 -28.23 -5.71 -2.44
CA GLU A 68 -29.15 -5.70 -3.56
C GLU A 68 -28.52 -6.46 -4.73
N GLU A 69 -29.31 -7.40 -5.25
CA GLU A 69 -29.01 -8.27 -6.39
C GLU A 69 -28.65 -7.39 -7.61
N VAL A 70 -27.36 -7.32 -7.93
CA VAL A 70 -26.84 -6.51 -9.04
C VAL A 70 -27.09 -7.28 -10.34
N ASP A 71 -27.93 -6.72 -11.22
CA ASP A 71 -28.12 -7.23 -12.58
C ASP A 71 -26.77 -7.16 -13.33
N ASP A 72 -26.35 -8.27 -13.97
CA ASP A 72 -25.03 -8.44 -14.61
C ASP A 72 -24.72 -7.45 -15.77
N ASP A 73 -25.65 -6.56 -16.12
CA ASP A 73 -25.57 -5.61 -17.25
C ASP A 73 -25.23 -4.16 -16.82
N ASP A 74 -24.99 -3.88 -15.53
CA ASP A 74 -24.62 -2.53 -15.06
C ASP A 74 -23.10 -2.30 -15.01
N ASP A 75 -22.52 -1.82 -16.12
CA ASP A 75 -21.13 -1.34 -16.20
C ASP A 75 -20.80 -0.12 -15.30
N ASP A 76 -21.79 0.43 -14.60
CA ASP A 76 -21.69 1.66 -13.79
C ASP A 76 -21.13 1.44 -12.36
N VAL A 77 -21.04 0.18 -11.91
CA VAL A 77 -20.48 -0.17 -10.59
C VAL A 77 -18.98 0.17 -10.52
N LEU A 78 -18.27 -0.06 -11.62
CA LEU A 78 -16.84 0.23 -11.74
C LEU A 78 -16.59 1.75 -11.74
N ALA A 79 -17.45 2.53 -12.39
CA ALA A 79 -17.38 3.99 -12.39
C ALA A 79 -17.63 4.56 -10.98
N SER A 80 -18.54 3.97 -10.22
CA SER A 80 -18.79 4.35 -8.82
C SER A 80 -17.58 4.07 -7.92
N ILE A 81 -16.90 2.92 -8.06
CA ILE A 81 -15.65 2.64 -7.33
C ILE A 81 -14.55 3.67 -7.65
N PHE A 82 -14.41 4.04 -8.93
CA PHE A 82 -13.43 5.05 -9.36
C PHE A 82 -13.80 6.48 -8.90
N SER A 83 -15.09 6.81 -8.84
CA SER A 83 -15.58 8.10 -8.34
C SER A 83 -15.42 8.21 -6.82
N VAL A 84 -15.62 7.10 -6.11
CA VAL A 84 -15.47 6.96 -4.65
C VAL A 84 -13.99 7.01 -4.20
N SER A 85 -13.06 6.55 -5.03
CA SER A 85 -11.62 6.70 -4.80
C SER A 85 -11.12 8.16 -4.94
N ASN A 86 -11.93 9.03 -5.56
CA ASN A 86 -11.62 10.45 -5.71
C ASN A 86 -12.21 11.27 -4.57
N CYS A 87 -11.76 11.01 -3.33
CA CYS A 87 -11.82 12.09 -2.34
C CYS A 87 -11.03 13.29 -2.90
N SER A 88 -11.54 14.51 -2.72
CA SER A 88 -10.84 15.71 -3.20
C SER A 88 -9.42 15.68 -2.64
N PRO A 89 -8.40 16.15 -3.37
CA PRO A 89 -7.04 16.25 -2.83
C PRO A 89 -6.98 16.96 -1.47
N LYS A 90 -7.96 17.83 -1.18
CA LYS A 90 -8.13 18.50 0.11
C LYS A 90 -8.62 17.57 1.23
N ASP A 91 -9.57 16.68 0.91
CA ASP A 91 -10.17 15.75 1.86
C ASP A 91 -9.18 14.62 2.18
N PHE A 92 -8.45 14.14 1.15
CA PHE A 92 -7.29 13.25 1.31
C PHE A 92 -6.22 13.88 2.21
N LEU A 93 -5.85 15.14 1.95
CA LEU A 93 -4.85 15.81 2.77
C LEU A 93 -5.34 15.99 4.21
N ALA A 94 -6.63 16.27 4.41
CA ALA A 94 -7.23 16.43 5.73
C ALA A 94 -7.23 15.12 6.53
N SER A 95 -7.55 13.98 5.91
CA SER A 95 -7.49 12.67 6.58
C SER A 95 -6.06 12.29 6.93
N GLN A 96 -5.09 12.55 6.05
CA GLN A 96 -3.67 12.28 6.34
C GLN A 96 -3.12 13.18 7.45
N VAL A 97 -3.48 14.47 7.46
CA VAL A 97 -3.08 15.42 8.51
C VAL A 97 -3.66 15.05 9.89
N ALA A 98 -4.77 14.33 9.92
CA ALA A 98 -5.36 13.83 11.17
C ALA A 98 -4.60 12.63 11.77
N ASP A 99 -3.73 11.94 11.00
CA ASP A 99 -2.94 10.83 11.52
C ASP A 99 -1.84 11.33 12.49
N SER A 100 -2.08 11.11 13.78
CA SER A 100 -1.17 11.52 14.85
C SER A 100 0.22 10.86 14.79
N SER A 101 0.34 9.68 14.19
CA SER A 101 1.62 8.98 14.01
C SER A 101 2.40 9.60 12.86
N LEU A 102 1.72 9.91 11.75
CA LEU A 102 2.32 10.61 10.61
C LEU A 102 2.84 11.99 11.01
N MET A 103 2.05 12.77 11.76
CA MET A 103 2.45 14.12 12.17
C MET A 103 3.64 14.11 13.14
N LYS A 104 3.69 13.14 14.08
CA LYS A 104 4.87 12.95 14.95
C LYS A 104 6.11 12.55 14.16
N TRP A 105 5.95 11.71 13.13
CA TRP A 105 7.05 11.33 12.26
C TRP A 105 7.59 12.54 11.49
N ILE A 106 6.69 13.37 10.94
CA ILE A 106 7.03 14.59 10.21
C ILE A 106 7.78 15.58 11.12
N ASP A 107 7.27 15.87 12.33
CA ASP A 107 7.92 16.79 13.29
C ASP A 107 9.33 16.33 13.68
N HIS A 108 9.50 15.03 13.93
CA HIS A 108 10.80 14.46 14.29
C HIS A 108 11.83 14.52 13.15
N HIS A 109 11.40 14.38 11.89
CA HIS A 109 12.31 14.29 10.74
C HIS A 109 12.38 15.57 9.89
N LEU A 110 11.58 16.60 10.20
CA LEU A 110 11.56 17.90 9.50
C LEU A 110 12.91 18.63 9.56
N ASN A 111 13.71 18.38 10.59
CA ASN A 111 15.01 19.02 10.83
C ASN A 111 16.18 18.02 10.82
N ASP A 112 15.92 16.75 10.47
CA ASP A 112 16.91 15.68 10.52
C ASP A 112 17.31 15.27 9.10
N ASP A 113 18.50 15.68 8.68
CA ASP A 113 19.07 15.36 7.36
C ASP A 113 19.34 13.85 7.17
N SER A 114 19.18 13.04 8.23
CA SER A 114 19.35 11.59 8.21
C SER A 114 18.18 10.81 7.58
N SER A 115 17.25 11.49 6.92
CA SER A 115 16.13 10.84 6.22
C SER A 115 16.62 9.73 5.28
N PRO A 116 16.00 8.53 5.32
CA PRO A 116 16.31 7.45 4.39
C PRO A 116 15.92 7.77 2.94
N PHE A 117 15.32 8.94 2.70
CA PHE A 117 14.94 9.49 1.40
C PHE A 117 15.68 10.79 1.06
N SER A 118 16.67 11.19 1.86
CA SER A 118 17.60 12.24 1.45
C SER A 118 18.29 11.81 0.14
N PRO A 119 18.40 12.70 -0.86
CA PRO A 119 18.97 12.38 -2.16
C PRO A 119 20.44 11.94 -2.08
#